data_AF-A0A453HIB2-F1
#
_entry.id   AF-A0A453HIB2-F1
#
_cell.length_a   1.000
_cell.length_b   1.000
_cell.length_c   1.000
_cell.angle_alpha   90.00
_cell.angle_beta   90.00
_cell.angle_gamma   90.00
#
_symmetry.space_group_name_H-M   'P 1'
#
loop_
_entity.id
_entity.type
_entity.pdbx_description
1 polymer ?
#
loop_
_entity_poly.entity_id
_entity_poly.type
_entity_poly.pdbx_seq_one_letter_code
_entity_poly.pdbx_strand_id
1 'polypeptide(L)'
;MILDLINTHVVQLRAAGVIDNRDAANWSPHQLLILRTKFSQAPPPNIPLEKKKEIHKSFAALVSLCHVSKMLWSHGIKPAHESIKAKLKEGHSWNFASKNQTFRDAMNMMQKISSEGLPSPKVQKLAEVLVDHFHKNDSKDSRVIIFSNFRESVNEILGSLRDSGGGLFRPAQFIGQSSTG
;
A
#
# COMPACT_ATOMS: atom_id res chain seq x y z
N MET A 1 11.58 0.86 8.64
CA MET A 1 10.40 1.44 9.32
C MET A 1 9.16 0.54 9.27
N ILE A 2 8.43 0.44 8.15
CA ILE A 2 7.24 -0.45 8.07
C ILE A 2 7.66 -1.93 8.15
N LEU A 3 8.80 -2.28 7.55
CA LEU A 3 9.37 -3.63 7.65
C LEU A 3 9.70 -4.01 9.10
N ASP A 4 10.08 -3.06 9.96
CA ASP A 4 10.38 -3.32 11.37
C ASP A 4 9.10 -3.64 12.17
N LEU A 5 8.00 -2.96 11.85
CA LEU A 5 6.68 -3.27 12.41
C LEU A 5 6.20 -4.66 11.95
N ILE A 6 6.41 -5.00 10.67
CA ILE A 6 6.14 -6.34 10.13
C ILE A 6 6.97 -7.38 10.87
N ASN A 7 8.28 -7.15 11.03
CA ASN A 7 9.20 -8.05 11.72
C ASN A 7 8.78 -8.33 13.16
N THR A 8 8.34 -7.30 13.91
CA THR A 8 7.85 -7.47 15.28
C THR A 8 6.72 -8.52 15.36
N HIS A 9 5.72 -8.42 14.48
CA HIS A 9 4.61 -9.39 14.45
C HIS A 9 5.03 -10.75 13.90
N VAL A 10 5.93 -10.80 12.90
CA VAL A 10 6.47 -12.05 12.36
C VAL A 10 7.22 -12.84 13.44
N VAL A 11 8.07 -12.19 14.23
CA VAL A 11 8.80 -12.83 15.33
C VAL A 11 7.84 -13.42 16.36
N GLN A 12 6.80 -12.67 16.74
CA GLN A 12 5.79 -13.14 17.69
C GLN A 12 5.03 -14.37 17.17
N LEU A 13 4.64 -14.37 15.89
CA LEU A 13 3.93 -15.49 15.26
C LEU A 13 4.85 -16.72 15.07
N ARG A 14 6.13 -16.52 14.74
CA ARG A 14 7.12 -17.61 14.66
C ARG A 14 7.36 -18.25 16.03
N ALA A 15 7.51 -17.44 17.08
CA ALA A 15 7.68 -17.95 18.44
C ALA A 15 6.46 -18.76 18.92
N ALA A 16 5.27 -18.50 18.37
CA ALA A 16 4.06 -19.28 18.61
C ALA A 16 3.94 -20.52 17.71
N GLY A 17 4.83 -20.73 16.75
CA GLY A 17 4.81 -21.86 15.81
C GLY A 17 3.65 -21.82 14.80
N VAL A 18 3.05 -20.65 14.55
CA VAL A 18 1.85 -20.52 13.69
C VAL A 18 2.16 -20.05 12.26
N ILE A 19 3.39 -19.62 12.01
CA ILE A 19 3.92 -19.29 10.68
C ILE A 19 5.32 -19.91 10.52
N ASP A 20 5.78 -20.02 9.28
CA ASP A 20 7.11 -20.55 8.97
C ASP A 20 8.23 -19.48 9.02
N ASN A 21 9.46 -19.93 8.78
CA ASN A 21 10.67 -19.10 8.83
C ASN A 21 10.95 -18.30 7.54
N ARG A 22 9.98 -18.14 6.63
CA ARG A 22 10.16 -17.29 5.44
C ARG A 22 10.41 -15.83 5.81
N ASP A 23 11.21 -15.15 4.99
CA ASP A 23 11.51 -13.73 5.13
C ASP A 23 10.22 -12.89 5.30
N ALA A 24 10.26 -11.94 6.24
CA ALA A 24 9.18 -11.02 6.53
C ALA A 24 8.69 -10.25 5.30
N ALA A 25 9.60 -9.94 4.36
CA ALA A 25 9.29 -9.24 3.12
C ALA A 25 8.44 -10.07 2.13
N ASN A 26 8.45 -11.40 2.26
CA ASN A 26 7.83 -12.31 1.29
C ASN A 26 6.40 -12.73 1.66
N TRP A 27 5.85 -12.22 2.78
CA TRP A 27 4.48 -12.52 3.19
C TRP A 27 3.45 -11.73 2.38
N SER A 28 2.51 -12.46 1.76
CA SER A 28 1.33 -11.85 1.16
C SER A 28 0.14 -11.79 2.14
N PRO A 29 -0.74 -10.78 2.04
CA PRO A 29 -1.96 -10.70 2.85
C PRO A 29 -2.82 -11.97 2.77
N HIS A 30 -2.94 -12.59 1.58
CA HIS A 30 -3.74 -13.78 1.36
C HIS A 30 -3.20 -15.01 2.12
N GLN A 31 -1.89 -15.25 2.05
CA GLN A 31 -1.26 -16.36 2.79
C GLN A 31 -1.47 -16.21 4.30
N LEU A 32 -1.31 -14.99 4.82
CA LEU A 32 -1.52 -14.70 6.23
C LEU A 32 -2.97 -14.91 6.67
N LEU A 33 -3.94 -14.59 5.80
CA LEU A 33 -5.36 -14.88 6.06
C LEU A 33 -5.63 -16.38 6.12
N ILE A 34 -5.06 -17.18 5.22
CA ILE A 34 -5.17 -18.65 5.25
C ILE A 34 -4.60 -19.20 6.56
N LEU A 35 -3.41 -18.75 6.96
CA LEU A 35 -2.76 -19.21 8.19
C LEU A 35 -3.56 -18.81 9.44
N ARG A 36 -4.12 -17.59 9.46
CA ARG A 36 -5.05 -17.15 10.51
C ARG A 36 -6.26 -18.09 10.61
N THR A 37 -6.89 -18.42 9.48
CA THR A 37 -8.04 -19.33 9.45
C THR A 37 -7.68 -20.73 9.97
N LYS A 38 -6.52 -21.27 9.56
CA LYS A 38 -6.02 -22.56 10.07
C LYS A 38 -5.82 -22.53 11.58
N PHE A 39 -5.23 -21.46 12.11
CA PHE A 39 -5.05 -21.27 13.54
C PHE A 39 -6.38 -21.18 14.30
N SER A 40 -7.39 -20.50 13.75
CA SER A 40 -8.72 -20.42 14.37
C SER A 40 -9.45 -21.78 14.39
N GLN A 41 -9.26 -22.60 13.36
CA GLN A 41 -9.89 -23.93 13.25
C GLN A 41 -9.20 -24.98 14.12
N ALA A 42 -7.87 -24.99 14.16
CA ALA A 42 -7.08 -25.97 14.90
C ALA A 42 -5.96 -25.27 15.69
N PRO A 43 -6.29 -24.54 16.76
CA PRO A 43 -5.29 -23.90 17.59
C PRO A 43 -4.48 -24.96 18.35
N PRO A 44 -3.15 -24.81 18.48
CA PRO A 44 -2.33 -25.72 19.26
C PRO A 44 -2.87 -25.86 20.71
N PRO A 45 -2.94 -27.09 21.24
CA PRO A 45 -3.68 -27.39 22.48
C PRO A 45 -3.10 -26.70 23.73
N ASN A 46 -1.80 -26.35 23.72
CA ASN A 46 -1.08 -25.80 24.87
C ASN A 46 -0.95 -24.26 24.88
N ILE A 47 -1.72 -23.53 24.07
CA ILE A 47 -1.63 -22.06 24.05
C ILE A 47 -2.68 -21.44 25.01
N PRO A 48 -2.26 -20.65 26.01
CA PRO A 48 -3.18 -19.91 26.88
C PRO A 48 -4.12 -18.97 26.10
N LEU A 49 -5.33 -18.73 26.61
CA LEU A 49 -6.34 -17.89 25.95
C LEU A 49 -5.81 -16.49 25.63
N GLU A 50 -5.04 -15.89 26.54
CA GLU A 50 -4.44 -14.56 26.32
C GLU A 50 -3.44 -14.57 25.16
N LYS A 51 -2.54 -15.57 25.10
CA LYS A 51 -1.65 -15.74 23.94
C LYS A 51 -2.42 -15.96 22.63
N LYS A 52 -3.54 -16.70 22.66
CA LYS A 52 -4.39 -16.87 21.47
C LYS A 52 -4.94 -15.53 20.99
N LYS A 53 -5.41 -14.65 21.88
CA LYS A 53 -5.88 -13.30 21.53
C LYS A 53 -4.75 -12.45 20.93
N GLU A 54 -3.55 -12.51 21.50
CA GLU A 54 -2.38 -11.79 21.00
C GLU A 54 -1.95 -12.26 19.59
N ILE A 55 -1.99 -13.57 19.33
CA ILE A 55 -1.72 -14.16 18.01
C ILE A 55 -2.72 -13.65 16.98
N HIS A 56 -4.02 -13.65 17.29
CA HIS A 56 -5.05 -13.11 16.37
C HIS A 56 -4.83 -11.62 16.07
N LYS A 57 -4.47 -10.81 17.09
CA LYS A 57 -4.12 -9.40 16.91
C LYS A 57 -2.90 -9.24 16.00
N SER A 58 -1.86 -10.06 16.18
CA SER A 58 -0.66 -10.04 15.34
C SER A 58 -0.95 -10.43 13.89
N PHE A 59 -1.81 -11.44 13.65
CA PHE A 59 -2.25 -11.76 12.29
C PHE A 59 -3.00 -10.58 11.63
N ALA A 60 -3.94 -9.96 12.35
CA ALA A 60 -4.70 -8.83 11.83
C ALA A 60 -3.81 -7.61 11.51
N ALA A 61 -2.85 -7.32 12.40
CA ALA A 61 -1.85 -6.28 12.21
C ALA A 61 -0.96 -6.57 10.99
N LEU A 62 -0.43 -7.79 10.88
CA LEU A 62 0.48 -8.19 9.81
C LEU A 62 -0.20 -8.15 8.43
N VAL A 63 -1.42 -8.69 8.31
CA VAL A 63 -2.22 -8.59 7.08
C VAL A 63 -2.39 -7.13 6.66
N SER A 64 -2.68 -6.25 7.62
CA SER A 64 -2.88 -4.83 7.37
C SER A 64 -1.60 -4.11 6.95
N LEU A 65 -0.48 -4.38 7.63
CA LEU A 65 0.84 -3.81 7.33
C LEU A 65 1.37 -4.26 5.96
N CYS A 66 1.21 -5.54 5.61
CA CYS A 66 1.58 -6.06 4.29
C CYS A 66 0.75 -5.39 3.18
N HIS A 67 -0.55 -5.19 3.40
CA HIS A 67 -1.41 -4.50 2.44
C HIS A 67 -0.98 -3.05 2.22
N VAL A 68 -0.75 -2.30 3.30
CA VAL A 68 -0.29 -0.91 3.24
C VAL A 68 1.09 -0.80 2.59
N SER A 69 2.00 -1.73 2.89
CA SER A 69 3.31 -1.79 2.24
C SER A 69 3.16 -1.97 0.74
N LYS A 70 2.32 -2.92 0.32
CA LYS A 70 2.05 -3.14 -1.10
C LYS A 70 1.51 -1.87 -1.76
N MET A 71 0.53 -1.22 -1.14
CA MET A 71 -0.03 0.04 -1.64
C MET A 71 1.02 1.15 -1.78
N LEU A 72 1.89 1.30 -0.78
CA LEU A 72 2.95 2.30 -0.80
C LEU A 72 3.89 2.07 -1.99
N TRP A 73 4.31 0.82 -2.21
CA TRP A 73 5.20 0.47 -3.32
C TRP A 73 4.54 0.58 -4.68
N SER A 74 3.27 0.22 -4.82
CA SER A 74 2.60 0.17 -6.13
C SER A 74 1.91 1.47 -6.52
N HIS A 75 1.36 2.22 -5.55
CA HIS A 75 0.48 3.37 -5.80
C HIS A 75 0.95 4.66 -5.12
N GLY A 76 1.98 4.60 -4.30
CA GLY A 76 2.59 5.78 -3.67
C GLY A 76 2.02 6.12 -2.30
N ILE A 77 2.49 7.25 -1.78
CA ILE A 77 2.31 7.67 -0.39
C ILE A 77 0.85 8.02 -0.08
N LYS A 78 0.19 8.78 -0.96
CA LYS A 78 -1.15 9.30 -0.71
C LYS A 78 -2.21 8.19 -0.58
N PRO A 79 -2.30 7.20 -1.49
CA PRO A 79 -3.23 6.08 -1.31
C PRO A 79 -2.93 5.28 -0.04
N ALA A 80 -1.65 5.04 0.27
CA ALA A 80 -1.24 4.31 1.46
C ALA A 80 -1.67 5.06 2.75
N HIS A 81 -1.45 6.36 2.80
CA HIS A 81 -1.84 7.23 3.90
C HIS A 81 -3.36 7.20 4.16
N GLU A 82 -4.17 7.37 3.13
CA GLU A 82 -5.63 7.34 3.29
C GLU A 82 -6.14 5.96 3.71
N SER A 83 -5.55 4.88 3.20
CA SER A 83 -5.87 3.51 3.64
C SER A 83 -5.56 3.30 5.12
N ILE A 84 -4.39 3.73 5.59
CA ILE A 84 -4.02 3.69 7.00
C ILE A 84 -5.03 4.49 7.84
N LYS A 85 -5.36 5.70 7.42
CA LYS A 85 -6.28 6.61 8.11
C LYS A 85 -7.68 6.02 8.22
N ALA A 86 -8.20 5.40 7.16
CA ALA A 86 -9.48 4.69 7.20
C ALA A 86 -9.46 3.55 8.23
N LYS A 87 -8.42 2.72 8.22
CA LYS A 87 -8.28 1.59 9.15
C LYS A 87 -8.09 2.02 10.61
N LEU A 88 -7.48 3.18 10.86
CA LEU A 88 -7.38 3.77 12.20
C LEU A 88 -8.74 4.21 12.72
N LYS A 89 -9.61 4.74 11.85
CA LYS A 89 -10.98 5.13 12.22
C LYS A 89 -11.89 3.94 12.49
N GLU A 90 -11.68 2.81 11.81
CA GLU A 90 -12.44 1.56 11.99
C GLU A 90 -12.09 0.79 13.29
N GLY A 91 -11.08 1.24 14.05
CA GLY A 91 -11.05 1.07 15.50
C GLY A 91 -10.47 -0.21 16.13
N HIS A 92 -10.11 -1.27 15.37
CA HIS A 92 -9.69 -2.53 16.03
C HIS A 92 -8.33 -3.11 15.60
N SER A 93 -7.93 -2.96 14.34
CA SER A 93 -6.71 -3.62 13.85
C SER A 93 -5.43 -2.80 14.02
N TRP A 94 -5.53 -1.48 14.28
CA TRP A 94 -4.38 -0.56 14.32
C TRP A 94 -4.15 0.10 15.69
N ASN A 95 -4.76 -0.42 16.76
CA ASN A 95 -4.51 0.08 18.11
C ASN A 95 -3.05 -0.09 18.57
N PHE A 96 -2.27 -0.99 17.94
CA PHE A 96 -0.83 -1.08 18.15
C PHE A 96 -0.08 0.12 17.57
N ALA A 97 -0.63 0.72 16.51
CA ALA A 97 0.01 1.77 15.74
C ALA A 97 -0.07 3.12 16.45
N SER A 98 -1.17 3.39 17.19
CA SER A 98 -1.31 4.61 17.98
C SER A 98 -0.30 4.74 19.12
N LYS A 99 0.22 3.61 19.62
CA LYS A 99 1.22 3.52 20.70
C LYS A 99 2.67 3.47 20.19
N ASN A 100 2.87 3.24 18.89
CA ASN A 100 4.20 3.09 18.32
C ASN A 100 4.70 4.44 17.77
N GLN A 101 5.78 4.97 18.34
CA GLN A 101 6.34 6.27 17.95
C GLN A 101 6.79 6.28 16.49
N THR A 102 7.52 5.24 16.07
CA THR A 102 7.99 5.07 14.69
C THR A 102 6.85 5.10 13.69
N PHE A 103 5.70 4.51 14.02
CA PHE A 103 4.50 4.56 13.19
C PHE A 103 3.90 5.97 13.11
N ARG A 104 3.86 6.71 14.22
CA ARG A 104 3.38 8.10 14.23
C ARG A 104 4.25 9.00 13.38
N ASP A 105 5.57 8.87 13.49
CA ASP A 105 6.52 9.63 12.69
C ASP A 105 6.35 9.32 11.20
N ALA A 106 6.15 8.04 10.86
CA ALA A 106 5.81 7.61 9.51
C ALA A 106 4.57 8.33 8.96
N MET A 107 3.49 8.35 9.76
CA MET A 107 2.21 8.90 9.34
C MET A 107 2.32 10.42 9.14
N ASN A 108 3.02 11.12 10.03
CA ASN A 108 3.28 12.55 9.91
C ASN A 108 4.10 12.87 8.64
N MET A 109 5.11 12.07 8.33
CA MET A 109 5.91 12.23 7.12
C MET A 109 5.07 12.00 5.85
N MET A 110 4.25 10.94 5.83
CA MET A 110 3.34 10.66 4.72
C MET A 110 2.33 11.80 4.52
N GLN A 111 1.80 12.37 5.61
CA GLN A 111 0.89 13.51 5.56
C GLN A 111 1.58 14.76 5.00
N LYS A 112 2.79 15.07 5.46
CA LYS A 112 3.57 16.21 4.98
C LYS A 112 3.81 16.13 3.47
N ILE A 113 4.32 14.99 2.99
CA ILE A 113 4.57 14.76 1.56
C ILE A 113 3.28 14.85 0.75
N SER A 114 2.17 14.32 1.28
CA SER A 114 0.87 14.40 0.61
C SER A 114 0.32 15.83 0.56
N SER A 115 0.63 16.67 1.56
CA SER A 115 0.18 18.06 1.62
C SER A 115 0.98 19.01 0.72
N GLU A 116 2.25 18.69 0.46
CA GLU A 116 3.10 19.44 -0.47
C GLU A 116 2.69 19.26 -1.93
N GLY A 117 1.79 18.30 -2.22
CA GLY A 117 1.29 18.07 -3.57
C GLY A 117 2.35 17.59 -4.56
N LEU A 118 3.50 17.14 -4.06
CA LEU A 118 4.61 16.71 -4.91
C LEU A 118 4.20 15.42 -5.67
N PRO A 119 4.41 15.37 -7.00
CA PRO A 119 4.22 14.14 -7.77
C PRO A 119 5.11 13.02 -7.20
N SER A 120 4.61 11.80 -7.19
CA SER A 120 5.44 10.66 -6.80
C SER A 120 6.61 10.47 -7.79
N PRO A 121 7.75 9.89 -7.35
CA PRO A 121 8.91 9.69 -8.22
C PRO A 121 8.59 8.89 -9.49
N LYS A 122 7.63 7.97 -9.42
CA LYS A 122 7.14 7.20 -10.58
C LYS A 122 6.39 8.08 -11.57
N VAL A 123 5.56 9.01 -11.09
CA VAL A 123 4.80 9.94 -11.94
C VAL A 123 5.74 10.97 -12.56
N GLN A 124 6.71 11.48 -11.80
CA GLN A 124 7.75 12.35 -12.33
C GLN A 124 8.53 11.65 -13.45
N LYS A 125 8.98 10.41 -13.22
CA LYS A 125 9.70 9.66 -14.25
C LYS A 125 8.83 9.34 -15.47
N LEU A 126 7.55 9.06 -15.26
CA LEU A 126 6.59 8.86 -16.34
C LEU A 126 6.47 10.12 -17.21
N ALA A 127 6.36 11.29 -16.59
CA ALA A 127 6.29 12.56 -17.32
C ALA A 127 7.55 12.80 -18.16
N GLU A 128 8.75 12.59 -17.59
CA GLU A 128 10.03 12.68 -18.31
C GLU A 128 10.06 11.77 -19.54
N VAL A 129 9.71 10.48 -19.37
CA VAL A 129 9.73 9.50 -20.46
C VAL A 129 8.76 9.88 -21.58
N LEU A 130 7.59 10.41 -21.23
CA LEU A 130 6.61 10.87 -22.24
C LEU A 130 7.11 12.11 -22.97
N VAL A 131 7.66 13.08 -22.26
CA VAL A 131 8.24 14.29 -22.86
C VAL A 131 9.34 13.90 -23.85
N ASP A 132 10.25 13.02 -23.47
CA ASP A 132 11.31 12.52 -24.36
C ASP A 132 10.75 11.79 -25.59
N HIS A 133 9.72 10.94 -25.40
CA HIS A 133 9.09 10.18 -26.47
C HIS A 133 8.44 11.08 -27.52
N PHE A 134 7.66 12.09 -27.09
CA PHE A 134 6.97 13.01 -27.98
C PHE A 134 7.88 14.08 -28.61
N HIS A 135 9.07 14.31 -28.06
CA HIS A 135 10.09 15.13 -28.72
C HIS A 135 10.87 14.37 -29.80
N LYS A 136 11.15 13.08 -29.59
CA LYS A 136 11.98 12.27 -30.51
C LYS A 136 11.20 11.67 -31.68
N ASN A 137 9.92 11.33 -31.47
CA ASN A 137 9.06 10.73 -32.48
C ASN A 137 8.08 11.77 -33.03
N ASP A 138 7.66 11.61 -34.29
CA ASP A 138 6.71 12.53 -34.92
C ASP A 138 5.42 12.61 -34.09
N SER A 139 5.21 13.77 -33.45
CA SER A 139 4.34 13.92 -32.28
C SER A 139 2.85 13.75 -32.60
N LYS A 140 2.49 13.77 -33.89
CA LYS A 140 1.09 13.81 -34.34
C LYS A 140 0.42 12.43 -34.41
N ASP A 141 1.17 11.37 -34.66
CA ASP A 141 0.61 10.01 -34.84
C ASP A 141 0.79 9.10 -33.63
N SER A 142 1.67 9.46 -32.69
CA SER A 142 1.85 8.67 -31.48
C SER A 142 0.63 8.77 -30.55
N ARG A 143 0.21 7.62 -30.00
CA ARG A 143 -0.84 7.49 -28.99
C ARG A 143 -0.31 6.63 -27.85
N VAL A 144 -0.49 7.07 -26.62
CA VAL A 144 -0.03 6.36 -25.42
C VAL A 144 -1.23 6.08 -24.52
N ILE A 145 -1.31 4.85 -24.01
CA ILE A 145 -2.29 4.45 -23.00
C ILE A 145 -1.52 4.08 -21.73
N ILE A 146 -1.95 4.65 -20.60
CA ILE A 146 -1.39 4.38 -19.28
C ILE A 146 -2.45 3.67 -18.45
N PHE A 147 -2.12 2.48 -17.94
CA PHE A 147 -3.01 1.71 -17.08
C PHE A 147 -2.65 1.91 -15.61
N SER A 148 -3.68 2.13 -14.78
CA SER A 148 -3.57 2.19 -13.32
C SER A 148 -4.76 1.47 -12.68
N ASN A 149 -4.49 0.71 -11.63
CA ASN A 149 -5.52 -0.01 -10.88
C ASN A 149 -6.26 0.88 -9.86
N PHE A 150 -5.80 2.11 -9.61
CA PHE A 150 -6.35 3.02 -8.62
C PHE A 150 -6.74 4.35 -9.24
N ARG A 151 -7.97 4.80 -8.96
CA ARG A 151 -8.55 6.04 -9.48
C ARG A 151 -7.75 7.26 -9.02
N GLU A 152 -7.28 7.25 -7.78
CA GLU A 152 -6.48 8.32 -7.19
C GLU A 152 -5.15 8.49 -7.93
N SER A 153 -4.49 7.38 -8.28
CA SER A 153 -3.27 7.41 -9.09
C SER A 153 -3.53 7.94 -10.50
N VAL A 154 -4.70 7.66 -11.10
CA VAL A 154 -5.08 8.26 -12.40
C VAL A 154 -5.19 9.78 -12.29
N ASN A 155 -5.82 10.29 -11.22
CA ASN A 155 -5.94 11.73 -10.99
C ASN A 155 -4.56 12.39 -10.78
N GLU A 156 -3.66 11.76 -10.02
CA GLU A 156 -2.28 12.24 -9.80
C GLU A 156 -1.50 12.30 -11.11
N ILE A 157 -1.53 11.22 -11.90
CA ILE A 157 -0.90 11.16 -13.22
C ILE A 157 -1.46 12.25 -14.13
N LEU A 158 -2.79 12.37 -14.22
CA LEU A 158 -3.44 13.36 -15.06
C LEU A 158 -3.03 14.79 -14.67
N GLY A 159 -2.98 15.11 -13.38
CA GLY A 159 -2.53 16.40 -12.88
C GLY A 159 -1.09 16.70 -13.29
N SER A 160 -0.16 15.79 -12.95
CA SER A 160 1.26 15.98 -13.27
C SER A 160 1.54 16.08 -14.77
N LEU A 161 0.81 15.33 -15.60
CA LEU A 161 0.95 15.35 -17.06
C LEU A 161 0.39 16.64 -17.68
N ARG A 162 -0.67 17.23 -17.11
CA ARG A 162 -1.17 18.53 -17.56
C ARG A 162 -0.15 19.64 -17.33
N ASP A 163 0.54 19.60 -16.19
CA ASP A 163 1.51 20.62 -15.82
C ASP A 163 2.83 20.49 -16.61
N SER A 164 3.25 19.25 -16.92
CA SER A 164 4.54 18.98 -17.59
C SER A 164 4.48 19.07 -19.12
N GLY A 165 3.28 19.06 -19.70
CA GLY A 165 3.10 18.77 -21.12
C GLY A 165 3.41 19.94 -22.06
N GLY A 166 3.36 21.20 -21.62
CA GLY A 166 3.65 22.37 -22.49
C GLY A 166 2.91 22.40 -23.83
N GLY A 167 1.82 21.64 -23.98
CA GLY A 167 1.10 21.45 -25.26
C GLY A 167 1.55 20.26 -26.14
N LEU A 168 2.61 19.53 -25.78
CA LEU A 168 3.14 18.36 -26.51
C LEU A 168 2.15 17.19 -26.60
N PHE A 169 1.34 16.99 -25.56
CA PHE A 169 0.33 15.95 -25.51
C PHE A 169 -0.90 16.43 -24.73
N ARG A 170 -2.04 15.78 -24.97
CA ARG A 170 -3.33 16.12 -24.34
C ARG A 170 -3.80 14.94 -23.50
N PRO A 171 -3.43 14.89 -22.21
CA PRO A 171 -3.77 13.76 -21.37
C PRO A 171 -5.26 13.80 -21.02
N ALA A 172 -5.92 12.65 -21.13
CA ALA A 172 -7.30 12.44 -20.74
C ALA A 172 -7.39 11.19 -19.86
N GLN A 173 -8.31 11.20 -18.91
CA GLN A 173 -8.60 10.02 -18.10
C GLN A 173 -9.86 9.34 -18.59
N PHE A 174 -9.83 8.01 -18.56
CA PHE A 174 -11.00 7.17 -18.72
C PHE A 174 -11.11 6.27 -17.49
N ILE A 175 -12.23 6.36 -16.79
CA ILE A 175 -12.53 5.51 -15.64
C ILE A 175 -13.68 4.62 -16.08
N GLY A 176 -13.42 3.32 -16.23
CA GLY A 176 -14.44 2.35 -16.60
C GLY A 176 -15.58 2.36 -15.58
N GLN A 177 -16.82 2.32 -16.07
CA GLN A 177 -17.98 2.04 -15.24
C GLN A 177 -17.98 0.54 -14.97
N SER A 178 -17.65 0.11 -13.75
CA SER A 178 -17.94 -1.25 -13.33
C SER A 178 -19.45 -1.34 -13.10
N SER A 179 -20.22 -1.57 -14.16
CA SER A 179 -21.55 -2.14 -14.01
C SER A 179 -21.35 -3.55 -13.46
N THR A 180 -21.59 -3.73 -12.16
CA THR A 180 -21.89 -5.04 -11.60
C THR A 180 -23.09 -5.60 -12.35
N GLY A 181 -22.83 -6.47 -13.32
CA GLY A 181 -23.79 -7.42 -13.87
C GLY A 181 -23.84 -8.67 -13.02
#